data_AF-A0A6S7ZHL7-F1
#
_entry.id   AF-A0A6S7ZHL7-F1
#
_cell.length_a   1.000
_cell.length_b   1.000
_cell.length_c   1.000
_cell.angle_alpha   90.00
_cell.angle_beta   90.00
_cell.angle_gamma   90.00
#
_symmetry.space_group_name_H-M   'P 1'
#
loop_
_entity.id
_entity.type
_entity.pdbx_description
1 polymer ?
#
loop_
_entity_poly.entity_id
_entity_poly.type
_entity_poly.pdbx_seq_one_letter_code
_entity_poly.pdbx_strand_id
1 'polypeptide(L)'
;MDRLKKFSTHLSPCPVSGETSEATLLPPEDIQKLSVEELRSRYGQASPDALKIDGVNHIAFVSSDMAKTVWFWNEVLGLRLTKTIQLADGGQHFFMEGGRGASIAYFWWADAPEQAPGIATVDMKNLLSGNFSTAHGSVNHVAFNVPAGKLREYRKRIKATGSIVTPILYHTDETESGYAPVKDANTTWESFYFTGPDGEYLELTSQTSRPFTPEQDIQHKPAIKASD
;
A
#
# COMPACT_ATOMS: atom_id res chain seq x y z
N MET A 1 -17.60 12.69 24.95
CA MET A 1 -18.77 13.08 24.11
C MET A 1 -18.86 14.59 23.81
N ASP A 2 -17.77 15.38 23.92
CA ASP A 2 -17.89 16.85 23.77
C ASP A 2 -16.79 17.55 22.92
N ARG A 3 -16.01 16.81 22.12
CA ARG A 3 -15.04 17.40 21.17
C ARG A 3 -15.46 17.39 19.69
N LEU A 4 -16.61 16.80 19.35
CA LEU A 4 -17.10 16.67 17.96
C LEU A 4 -18.05 17.80 17.51
N LYS A 5 -18.37 18.79 18.36
CA LYS A 5 -19.37 19.84 18.06
C LYS A 5 -18.82 21.13 17.42
N LYS A 6 -17.54 21.20 17.04
CA LYS A 6 -16.94 22.46 16.51
C LYS A 6 -16.65 22.49 15.00
N PHE A 7 -17.04 21.48 14.24
CA PHE A 7 -16.98 21.51 12.77
C PHE A 7 -18.39 21.47 12.19
N SER A 8 -19.17 22.54 12.36
CA SER A 8 -20.36 22.77 11.55
C SER A 8 -20.71 24.24 11.63
N THR A 9 -20.35 24.99 10.59
CA THR A 9 -21.11 26.10 10.00
C THR A 9 -20.30 26.63 8.81
N HIS A 10 -20.90 26.58 7.61
CA HIS A 10 -20.44 27.13 6.31
C HIS A 10 -19.80 26.16 5.32
N LEU A 11 -20.52 25.09 4.98
CA LEU A 11 -20.42 24.49 3.65
C LEU A 11 -21.79 24.60 2.99
N SER A 12 -21.93 25.49 2.01
CA SER A 12 -23.08 25.48 1.10
C SER A 12 -23.03 24.16 0.31
N PRO A 13 -24.15 23.44 0.13
CA PRO A 13 -24.16 22.24 -0.70
C PRO A 13 -23.82 22.64 -2.14
N CYS A 14 -22.80 21.99 -2.71
CA CYS A 14 -22.48 22.11 -4.13
C CYS A 14 -23.64 21.47 -4.92
N PRO A 15 -24.21 22.13 -5.94
CA PRO A 15 -25.27 21.52 -6.73
C PRO A 15 -24.70 20.34 -7.50
N VAL A 16 -25.26 19.14 -7.26
CA VAL A 16 -24.95 17.94 -8.03
C VAL A 16 -25.82 17.97 -9.28
N SER A 17 -25.28 18.52 -10.37
CA SER A 17 -25.92 18.41 -11.69
C SER A 17 -25.23 17.30 -12.48
N GLY A 18 -25.93 16.17 -12.62
CA GLY A 18 -25.54 15.08 -13.50
C GLY A 18 -26.50 13.90 -13.32
N GLU A 19 -27.16 13.48 -14.39
CA GLU A 19 -27.88 12.20 -14.41
C GLU A 19 -26.84 11.09 -14.29
N THR A 20 -26.73 10.50 -13.10
CA THR A 20 -25.98 9.27 -12.89
C THR A 20 -26.78 8.14 -13.52
N SER A 21 -26.22 7.44 -14.51
CA SER A 21 -26.77 6.14 -14.88
C SER A 21 -26.66 5.26 -13.63
N GLU A 22 -27.78 4.95 -12.98
CA GLU A 22 -27.79 4.11 -11.78
C GLU A 22 -27.39 2.68 -12.15
N ALA A 23 -26.08 2.41 -12.24
CA ALA A 23 -25.59 1.06 -12.04
C ALA A 23 -25.93 0.69 -10.60
N THR A 24 -27.02 -0.07 -10.41
CA THR A 24 -27.50 -0.45 -9.08
C THR A 24 -26.38 -1.15 -8.32
N LEU A 25 -25.95 -0.56 -7.20
CA LEU A 25 -24.95 -1.15 -6.32
C LEU A 25 -25.44 -2.52 -5.85
N LEU A 26 -24.59 -3.53 -5.97
CA LEU A 26 -24.87 -4.84 -5.36
C LEU A 26 -24.46 -4.81 -3.90
N PRO A 27 -25.25 -5.40 -2.99
CA PRO A 27 -24.80 -5.61 -1.63
C PRO A 27 -23.66 -6.66 -1.62
N PRO A 28 -22.72 -6.60 -0.64
CA PRO A 28 -21.55 -7.48 -0.62
C PRO A 28 -21.85 -8.98 -0.75
N GLU A 29 -22.93 -9.46 -0.14
CA GLU A 29 -23.38 -10.86 -0.19
C GLU A 29 -23.79 -11.32 -1.60
N ASP A 30 -24.20 -10.39 -2.46
CA ASP A 30 -24.57 -10.71 -3.85
C ASP A 30 -23.36 -10.67 -4.78
N ILE A 31 -22.35 -9.84 -4.47
CA ILE A 31 -21.07 -9.83 -5.18
C ILE A 31 -20.39 -11.21 -5.09
N GLN A 32 -20.50 -11.88 -3.95
CA GLN A 32 -19.92 -13.22 -3.77
C GLN A 32 -20.57 -14.29 -4.66
N LYS A 33 -21.86 -14.12 -4.98
CA LYS A 33 -22.60 -15.08 -5.80
C LYS A 33 -22.20 -15.00 -7.27
N LEU A 34 -21.63 -13.88 -7.71
CA LEU A 34 -21.16 -13.70 -9.07
C LEU A 34 -20.13 -14.77 -9.46
N SER A 35 -20.25 -15.27 -10.68
CA SER A 35 -19.20 -16.00 -11.38
C SER A 35 -18.02 -15.08 -11.69
N VAL A 36 -16.86 -15.66 -11.97
CA VAL A 36 -15.67 -14.90 -12.41
C VAL A 36 -15.98 -14.13 -13.70
N GLU A 37 -16.77 -14.72 -14.60
CA GLU A 37 -17.19 -14.06 -15.85
C GLU A 37 -18.08 -12.84 -15.59
N GLU A 38 -19.00 -12.93 -14.64
CA GLU A 38 -19.82 -11.78 -14.22
C GLU A 38 -18.97 -10.70 -13.53
N LEU A 39 -17.95 -11.08 -12.75
CA LEU A 39 -17.00 -10.12 -12.16
C LEU A 39 -16.22 -9.37 -13.25
N ARG A 40 -15.74 -10.06 -14.30
CA ARG A 40 -15.06 -9.44 -15.44
C ARG A 40 -15.98 -8.47 -16.17
N SER A 41 -17.17 -8.93 -16.54
CA SER A 41 -18.14 -8.12 -17.27
C SER A 41 -18.54 -6.86 -16.49
N ARG A 42 -18.73 -7.00 -15.17
CA ARG A 42 -19.21 -5.90 -14.32
C ARG A 42 -18.12 -4.96 -13.83
N TYR A 43 -16.93 -5.47 -13.50
CA TYR A 43 -15.88 -4.73 -12.78
C TYR A 43 -14.53 -4.70 -13.51
N GLY A 44 -14.40 -5.40 -14.65
CA GLY A 44 -13.20 -5.38 -15.47
C GLY A 44 -12.95 -4.04 -16.17
N GLN A 45 -13.95 -3.16 -16.20
CA GLN A 45 -13.82 -1.79 -16.71
C GLN A 45 -14.41 -0.81 -15.69
N ALA A 46 -13.90 0.42 -15.70
CA ALA A 46 -14.44 1.50 -14.88
C ALA A 46 -15.89 1.81 -15.31
N SER A 47 -16.76 2.08 -14.33
CA SER A 47 -18.10 2.58 -14.64
C SER A 47 -18.03 3.95 -15.33
N PRO A 48 -19.02 4.33 -16.15
CA PRO A 48 -19.04 5.63 -16.84
C PRO A 48 -18.93 6.82 -15.88
N ASP A 49 -19.51 6.68 -14.69
CA ASP A 49 -19.55 7.67 -13.61
C ASP A 49 -18.44 7.48 -12.56
N ALA A 50 -17.45 6.62 -12.81
CA ALA A 50 -16.37 6.35 -11.87
C ALA A 50 -15.64 7.64 -11.45
N LEU A 51 -15.36 7.74 -10.14
CA LEU A 51 -14.54 8.79 -9.57
C LEU A 51 -13.22 8.92 -10.34
N LYS A 52 -12.84 10.16 -10.68
CA LYS A 52 -11.60 10.45 -11.41
C LYS A 52 -10.42 10.49 -10.44
N ILE A 53 -10.01 9.32 -9.96
CA ILE A 53 -8.81 9.15 -9.12
C ILE A 53 -7.56 9.17 -10.01
N ASP A 54 -6.63 10.08 -9.73
CA ASP A 54 -5.39 10.28 -10.51
C ASP A 54 -4.13 9.71 -9.82
N GLY A 55 -4.33 8.79 -8.87
CA GLY A 55 -3.28 8.09 -8.15
C GLY A 55 -3.23 8.41 -6.65
N VAL A 56 -2.19 7.90 -5.99
CA VAL A 56 -1.96 8.09 -4.55
C VAL A 56 -1.34 9.47 -4.32
N ASN A 57 -1.95 10.27 -3.44
CA ASN A 57 -1.40 11.57 -3.06
C ASN A 57 -0.27 11.43 -2.02
N HIS A 58 -0.53 10.71 -0.93
CA HIS A 58 0.49 10.39 0.07
C HIS A 58 0.08 9.17 0.89
N ILE A 59 1.07 8.57 1.54
CA ILE A 59 0.92 7.61 2.63
C ILE A 59 1.51 8.23 3.89
N ALA A 60 0.92 8.01 5.06
CA ALA A 60 1.42 8.52 6.33
C ALA A 60 1.66 7.39 7.33
N PHE A 61 2.87 7.34 7.88
CA PHE A 61 3.29 6.45 8.96
C PHE A 61 3.48 7.21 10.27
N VAL A 62 3.78 6.49 11.34
CA VAL A 62 4.14 7.07 12.64
C VAL A 62 5.56 6.65 12.97
N SER A 63 6.41 7.63 13.26
CA SER A 63 7.79 7.39 13.63
C SER A 63 7.96 7.36 15.15
N SER A 64 8.84 6.50 15.65
CA SER A 64 9.34 6.57 17.03
C SER A 64 10.48 7.60 17.17
N ASP A 65 11.25 7.84 16.11
CA ASP A 65 12.39 8.75 16.07
C ASP A 65 12.50 9.40 14.69
N MET A 66 12.14 10.68 14.60
CA MET A 66 12.15 11.42 13.34
C MET A 66 13.56 11.54 12.74
N ALA A 67 14.62 11.57 13.54
CA ALA A 67 16.00 11.61 13.02
C ALA A 67 16.37 10.28 12.35
N LYS A 68 15.96 9.15 12.94
CA LYS A 68 16.12 7.82 12.33
C LYS A 68 15.33 7.71 11.02
N THR A 69 14.12 8.26 10.98
CA THR A 69 13.30 8.33 9.76
C THR A 69 13.98 9.13 8.66
N VAL A 70 14.48 10.33 8.96
CA VAL A 70 15.24 11.14 8.00
C VAL A 70 16.50 10.39 7.54
N TRP A 71 17.26 9.79 8.46
CA TRP A 71 18.43 8.99 8.08
C TRP A 71 18.06 7.86 7.11
N PHE A 72 16.99 7.10 7.38
CA PHE A 72 16.59 6.00 6.52
C PHE A 72 16.16 6.48 5.13
N TRP A 73 15.25 7.45 5.06
CA TRP A 73 14.72 7.87 3.76
C TRP A 73 15.69 8.74 2.96
N ASN A 74 16.48 9.58 3.61
CA ASN A 74 17.39 10.52 2.95
C ASN A 74 18.80 9.96 2.76
N GLU A 75 19.41 9.38 3.78
CA GLU A 75 20.78 8.85 3.67
C GLU A 75 20.78 7.43 3.08
N VAL A 76 19.94 6.53 3.62
CA VAL A 76 19.91 5.14 3.16
C VAL A 76 19.27 5.02 1.80
N LEU A 77 18.11 5.64 1.54
CA LEU A 77 17.43 5.52 0.25
C LEU A 77 17.76 6.66 -0.73
N GLY A 78 18.31 7.78 -0.26
CA GLY A 78 18.65 8.90 -1.14
C GLY A 78 17.45 9.72 -1.60
N LEU A 79 16.27 9.56 -0.97
CA LEU A 79 15.08 10.30 -1.34
C LEU A 79 15.13 11.71 -0.77
N ARG A 80 14.42 12.64 -1.40
CA ARG A 80 14.40 14.05 -0.99
C ARG A 80 13.40 14.26 0.16
N LEU A 81 13.83 14.98 1.20
CA LEU A 81 12.92 15.54 2.22
C LEU A 81 12.22 16.75 1.58
N THR A 82 10.93 16.64 1.36
CA THR A 82 10.15 17.62 0.59
C THR A 82 9.51 18.68 1.47
N LYS A 83 9.12 18.34 2.69
CA LYS A 83 8.47 19.26 3.63
C LYS A 83 8.65 18.80 5.08
N THR A 84 8.79 19.76 5.98
CA THR A 84 8.73 19.55 7.43
C THR A 84 7.67 20.46 8.03
N ILE A 85 6.97 19.97 9.06
CA ILE A 85 5.96 20.73 9.80
C ILE A 85 6.17 20.45 11.28
N GLN A 86 6.23 21.52 12.07
CA GLN A 86 6.11 21.46 13.51
C GLN A 86 4.63 21.63 13.88
N LEU A 87 4.06 20.64 14.57
CA LEU A 87 2.68 20.68 15.04
C LEU A 87 2.58 21.49 16.34
N ALA A 88 1.40 22.07 16.58
CA ALA A 88 1.15 22.95 17.72
C ALA A 88 1.26 22.24 19.08
N ASP A 89 1.10 20.92 19.10
CA ASP A 89 1.23 20.06 20.28
C ASP A 89 2.68 19.59 20.52
N GLY A 90 3.65 20.06 19.72
CA GLY A 90 5.04 19.62 19.78
C GLY A 90 5.35 18.40 18.90
N GLY A 91 4.34 17.77 18.29
CA GLY A 91 4.55 16.71 17.30
C GLY A 91 5.18 17.20 16.00
N GLN A 92 5.59 16.28 15.14
CA GLN A 92 6.19 16.58 13.85
C GLN A 92 5.44 15.88 12.73
N HIS A 93 5.45 16.48 11.53
CA HIS A 93 4.89 15.87 10.32
C HIS A 93 5.80 16.15 9.13
N PHE A 94 6.59 15.15 8.74
CA PHE A 94 7.63 15.27 7.71
C PHE A 94 7.23 14.48 6.46
N PHE A 95 7.70 14.93 5.31
CA PHE A 95 7.36 14.38 4.01
C PHE A 95 8.62 14.14 3.19
N MET A 96 8.73 12.96 2.61
CA MET A 96 9.74 12.58 1.64
C MET A 96 9.08 12.32 0.28
N GLU A 97 9.87 12.39 -0.78
CA GLU A 97 9.41 12.13 -2.14
C GLU A 97 9.06 10.65 -2.33
N GLY A 98 7.83 10.36 -2.77
CA GLY A 98 7.33 9.01 -3.06
C GLY A 98 7.24 8.68 -4.56
N GLY A 99 7.73 9.57 -5.43
CA GLY A 99 7.68 9.44 -6.88
C GLY A 99 6.35 9.90 -7.50
N ARG A 100 6.39 10.37 -8.75
CA ARG A 100 5.22 10.87 -9.52
C ARG A 100 4.33 11.88 -8.75
N GLY A 101 4.93 12.69 -7.88
CA GLY A 101 4.22 13.68 -7.07
C GLY A 101 3.61 13.15 -5.77
N ALA A 102 3.65 11.83 -5.52
CA ALA A 102 3.22 11.26 -4.25
C ALA A 102 4.22 11.58 -3.13
N SER A 103 3.75 11.59 -1.88
CA SER A 103 4.61 11.79 -0.70
C SER A 103 4.57 10.60 0.25
N ILE A 104 5.71 10.33 0.88
CA ILE A 104 5.85 9.43 2.02
C ILE A 104 5.91 10.32 3.25
N ALA A 105 4.89 10.28 4.09
CA ALA A 105 4.77 11.15 5.25
C ALA A 105 4.96 10.37 6.55
N TYR A 106 5.46 11.07 7.57
CA TYR A 106 5.61 10.55 8.91
C TYR A 106 5.12 11.56 9.92
N PHE A 107 4.22 11.12 10.79
CA PHE A 107 3.95 11.80 12.04
C PHE A 107 4.90 11.32 13.13
N TRP A 108 5.17 12.18 14.09
CA TRP A 108 5.89 11.82 15.32
C TRP A 108 5.28 12.56 16.51
N TRP A 109 5.11 11.82 17.62
CA TRP A 109 4.70 12.34 18.91
C TRP A 109 5.49 11.64 20.01
N ALA A 110 5.77 12.35 21.11
CA ALA A 110 6.55 11.80 22.23
C ALA A 110 5.85 10.65 22.95
N ASP A 111 4.52 10.58 22.87
CA ASP A 111 3.65 9.59 23.52
C ASP A 111 2.99 8.63 22.51
N ALA A 112 3.49 8.57 21.27
CA ALA A 112 3.04 7.58 20.30
C ALA A 112 3.24 6.15 20.85
N PRO A 113 2.27 5.23 20.66
CA PRO A 113 2.42 3.85 21.11
C PRO A 113 3.61 3.13 20.45
N GLU A 114 4.15 2.12 21.12
CA GLU A 114 5.14 1.22 20.51
C GLU A 114 4.55 0.47 19.31
N GLN A 115 5.43 0.02 18.40
CA GLN A 115 5.05 -0.82 17.27
C GLN A 115 4.31 -2.09 17.74
N ALA A 116 3.35 -2.55 16.94
CA ALA A 116 2.58 -3.77 17.23
C ALA A 116 2.70 -4.79 16.07
N PRO A 117 3.82 -5.53 15.97
CA PRO A 117 3.98 -6.58 14.96
C PRO A 117 2.90 -7.66 15.07
N GLY A 118 2.41 -8.14 13.93
CA GLY A 118 1.27 -9.05 13.82
C GLY A 118 -0.10 -8.37 13.94
N ILE A 119 -0.14 -7.10 14.33
CA ILE A 119 -1.37 -6.29 14.43
C ILE A 119 -1.34 -5.15 13.43
N ALA A 120 -0.38 -4.22 13.57
CA ALA A 120 -0.26 -3.04 12.71
C ALA A 120 0.71 -3.22 11.54
N THR A 121 1.68 -4.12 11.68
CA THR A 121 2.70 -4.47 10.66
C THR A 121 2.97 -5.98 10.67
N VAL A 122 3.61 -6.50 9.64
CA VAL A 122 4.01 -7.92 9.58
C VAL A 122 4.99 -8.25 10.70
N ASP A 123 4.75 -9.35 11.42
CA ASP A 123 5.72 -9.86 12.39
C ASP A 123 6.86 -10.59 11.67
N MET A 124 8.05 -10.00 11.70
CA MET A 124 9.23 -10.57 11.07
C MET A 124 9.65 -11.94 11.64
N LYS A 125 9.21 -12.30 12.85
CA LYS A 125 9.40 -13.64 13.41
C LYS A 125 8.58 -14.70 12.68
N ASN A 126 7.45 -14.30 12.10
CA ASN A 126 6.54 -15.18 11.36
C ASN A 126 6.87 -15.25 9.86
N LEU A 127 7.90 -14.52 9.40
CA LEU A 127 8.32 -14.54 7.99
C LEU A 127 8.68 -15.97 7.53
N LEU A 128 9.32 -16.76 8.39
CA LEU A 128 9.72 -18.14 8.08
C LEU A 128 8.55 -19.13 8.04
N SER A 129 7.47 -18.85 8.77
CA SER A 129 6.27 -19.69 8.74
C SER A 129 5.34 -19.32 7.59
N GLY A 130 5.66 -18.27 6.82
CA GLY A 130 4.83 -17.77 5.73
C GLY A 130 3.55 -17.05 6.19
N ASN A 131 3.42 -16.75 7.49
CA ASN A 131 2.29 -16.01 7.99
C ASN A 131 2.58 -14.50 7.95
N PHE A 132 2.02 -13.82 6.96
CA PHE A 132 2.14 -12.38 6.77
C PHE A 132 0.88 -11.60 7.19
N SER A 133 -0.06 -12.23 7.88
CA SER A 133 -1.31 -11.57 8.26
C SER A 133 -1.10 -10.48 9.31
N THR A 134 -1.91 -9.44 9.21
CA THR A 134 -2.00 -8.29 10.13
C THR A 134 -3.48 -7.99 10.40
N ALA A 135 -3.80 -7.17 11.39
CA ALA A 135 -5.18 -6.90 11.74
C ALA A 135 -5.94 -6.21 10.59
N HIS A 136 -7.24 -6.51 10.45
CA HIS A 136 -8.09 -5.84 9.47
C HIS A 136 -8.03 -4.31 9.63
N GLY A 137 -7.89 -3.60 8.52
CA GLY A 137 -7.76 -2.13 8.51
C GLY A 137 -6.33 -1.62 8.72
N SER A 138 -5.35 -2.49 8.98
CA SER A 138 -3.92 -2.14 8.93
C SER A 138 -3.40 -2.10 7.49
N VAL A 139 -2.28 -1.39 7.28
CA VAL A 139 -1.52 -1.44 6.02
C VAL A 139 -0.53 -2.60 6.13
N ASN A 140 -0.76 -3.68 5.37
CA ASN A 140 0.13 -4.85 5.39
C ASN A 140 1.54 -4.51 4.87
N HIS A 141 1.61 -3.88 3.69
CA HIS A 141 2.82 -3.32 3.12
C HIS A 141 2.54 -2.17 2.15
N VAL A 142 3.58 -1.42 1.81
CA VAL A 142 3.56 -0.39 0.77
C VAL A 142 4.66 -0.66 -0.24
N ALA A 143 4.29 -0.70 -1.52
CA ALA A 143 5.20 -0.96 -2.62
C ALA A 143 5.52 0.30 -3.41
N PHE A 144 6.80 0.50 -3.72
CA PHE A 144 7.28 1.61 -4.53
C PHE A 144 7.89 1.10 -5.84
N ASN A 145 7.40 1.64 -6.95
CA ASN A 145 7.92 1.31 -8.27
C ASN A 145 9.36 1.82 -8.45
N VAL A 146 10.22 0.95 -8.98
CA VAL A 146 11.58 1.30 -9.38
C VAL A 146 11.85 0.89 -10.84
N PRO A 147 12.82 1.53 -11.52
CA PRO A 147 13.18 1.15 -12.88
C PRO A 147 13.60 -0.33 -12.98
N ALA A 148 13.30 -0.93 -14.13
CA ALA A 148 13.70 -2.30 -14.44
C ALA A 148 15.22 -2.50 -14.26
N GLY A 149 15.61 -3.63 -13.67
CA GLY A 149 17.01 -3.98 -13.43
C GLY A 149 17.66 -3.32 -12.20
N LYS A 150 16.97 -2.41 -11.50
CA LYS A 150 17.53 -1.74 -10.31
C LYS A 150 17.37 -2.51 -9.01
N LEU A 151 16.47 -3.50 -8.94
CA LEU A 151 16.16 -4.21 -7.70
C LEU A 151 17.40 -4.83 -7.04
N ARG A 152 18.30 -5.48 -7.79
CA ARG A 152 19.51 -6.11 -7.22
C ARG A 152 20.44 -5.08 -6.56
N GLU A 153 20.62 -3.94 -7.20
CA GLU A 153 21.44 -2.82 -6.71
C GLU A 153 20.84 -2.26 -5.41
N TYR A 154 19.55 -1.93 -5.43
CA TYR A 154 18.87 -1.32 -4.28
C TYR A 154 18.73 -2.28 -3.11
N ARG A 155 18.46 -3.56 -3.39
CA ARG A 155 18.46 -4.62 -2.38
C ARG A 155 19.78 -4.72 -1.65
N LYS A 156 20.90 -4.68 -2.39
CA LYS A 156 22.25 -4.72 -1.79
C LYS A 156 22.49 -3.50 -0.89
N ARG A 157 22.08 -2.32 -1.33
CA ARG A 157 22.18 -1.07 -0.57
C ARG A 157 21.41 -1.14 0.75
N ILE A 158 20.14 -1.53 0.70
CA ILE A 158 19.29 -1.64 1.90
C ILE A 158 19.79 -2.74 2.83
N LYS A 159 20.21 -3.89 2.30
CA LYS A 159 20.76 -4.97 3.13
C LYS A 159 22.02 -4.55 3.92
N ALA A 160 22.80 -3.59 3.40
CA ALA A 160 24.00 -3.10 4.06
C ALA A 160 23.73 -2.28 5.33
N THR A 161 22.48 -1.85 5.58
CA THR A 161 22.13 -1.09 6.79
C THR A 161 21.76 -1.96 7.98
N GLY A 162 21.65 -3.28 7.77
CA GLY A 162 21.13 -4.21 8.77
C GLY A 162 19.60 -4.37 8.74
N SER A 163 18.88 -3.67 7.85
CA SER A 163 17.47 -3.95 7.61
C SER A 163 17.26 -5.41 7.20
N ILE A 164 16.13 -5.99 7.59
CA ILE A 164 15.72 -7.30 7.07
C ILE A 164 15.32 -7.12 5.62
N VAL A 165 15.81 -7.99 4.73
CA VAL A 165 15.57 -7.92 3.29
C VAL A 165 15.35 -9.32 2.73
N THR A 166 14.21 -9.56 2.10
CA THR A 166 13.87 -10.86 1.48
C THR A 166 14.70 -11.11 0.22
N PRO A 167 14.76 -12.33 -0.32
CA PRO A 167 15.19 -12.55 -1.70
C PRO A 167 14.36 -11.74 -2.70
N ILE A 168 14.85 -11.61 -3.93
CA ILE A 168 14.00 -11.11 -5.03
C ILE A 168 12.98 -12.21 -5.36
N LEU A 169 11.73 -11.83 -5.44
CA LEU A 169 10.58 -12.66 -5.78
C LEU A 169 10.05 -12.23 -7.15
N TYR A 170 9.53 -13.19 -7.90
CA TYR A 170 8.90 -12.98 -9.20
C TYR A 170 7.42 -13.33 -9.06
N HIS A 171 6.54 -12.33 -9.09
CA HIS A 171 5.10 -12.56 -8.96
C HIS A 171 4.57 -13.09 -10.29
N THR A 172 3.91 -14.24 -10.23
CA THR A 172 3.55 -15.03 -11.41
C THR A 172 2.27 -15.82 -11.17
N ASP A 173 1.50 -15.97 -12.23
CA ASP A 173 0.23 -16.69 -12.24
C ASP A 173 0.42 -18.23 -12.25
N GLU A 174 1.66 -18.70 -12.38
CA GLU A 174 2.01 -20.14 -12.52
C GLU A 174 2.12 -20.90 -11.19
N THR A 175 1.95 -20.22 -10.05
CA THR A 175 2.15 -20.82 -8.73
C THR A 175 0.96 -20.54 -7.81
N GLU A 176 0.60 -21.50 -6.96
CA GLU A 176 -0.46 -21.32 -5.95
C GLU A 176 -0.13 -20.20 -4.95
N SER A 177 1.16 -19.93 -4.71
CA SER A 177 1.62 -18.85 -3.85
C SER A 177 1.60 -17.47 -4.52
N GLY A 178 1.37 -17.39 -5.84
CA GLY A 178 1.42 -16.15 -6.62
C GLY A 178 2.83 -15.57 -6.82
N TYR A 179 3.88 -16.33 -6.50
CA TYR A 179 5.28 -15.92 -6.70
C TYR A 179 6.23 -17.13 -6.82
N ALA A 180 7.36 -16.90 -7.50
CA ALA A 180 8.43 -17.87 -7.72
C ALA A 180 9.83 -17.29 -7.41
N PRO A 181 10.84 -18.13 -7.12
CA PRO A 181 12.22 -17.70 -6.92
C PRO A 181 12.97 -17.41 -8.24
N VAL A 182 12.38 -17.78 -9.38
CA VAL A 182 12.97 -17.63 -10.72
C VAL A 182 11.92 -16.99 -11.63
N LYS A 183 12.36 -16.08 -12.50
CA LYS A 183 11.52 -15.42 -13.49
C LYS A 183 11.04 -16.40 -14.56
N ASP A 184 9.80 -16.28 -14.95
CA ASP A 184 9.18 -17.02 -16.05
C ASP A 184 8.51 -16.06 -17.06
N ALA A 185 7.81 -16.63 -18.05
CA ALA A 185 7.12 -15.86 -19.09
C ALA A 185 5.82 -15.17 -18.60
N ASN A 186 5.26 -15.63 -17.48
CA ASN A 186 4.00 -15.14 -16.91
C ASN A 186 4.22 -14.24 -15.70
N THR A 187 5.48 -13.92 -15.40
CA THR A 187 5.86 -12.97 -14.36
C THR A 187 5.30 -11.59 -14.68
N THR A 188 4.49 -11.04 -13.79
CA THR A 188 3.81 -9.75 -13.93
C THR A 188 4.61 -8.61 -13.29
N TRP A 189 5.29 -8.87 -12.17
CA TRP A 189 6.29 -7.97 -11.58
C TRP A 189 7.37 -8.74 -10.80
N GLU A 190 8.49 -8.08 -10.56
CA GLU A 190 9.56 -8.56 -9.67
C GLU A 190 9.71 -7.61 -8.50
N SER A 191 10.01 -8.12 -7.30
CA SER A 191 10.14 -7.29 -6.11
C SER A 191 11.03 -7.90 -5.04
N PHE A 192 11.32 -7.12 -4.01
CA PHE A 192 11.77 -7.64 -2.73
C PHE A 192 11.20 -6.77 -1.60
N TYR A 193 11.02 -7.40 -0.44
CA TYR A 193 10.52 -6.75 0.75
C TYR A 193 11.64 -6.40 1.72
N PHE A 194 11.45 -5.34 2.49
CA PHE A 194 12.38 -4.86 3.51
C PHE A 194 11.67 -4.13 4.64
N THR A 195 12.35 -3.97 5.78
CA THR A 195 11.82 -3.21 6.91
C THR A 195 12.24 -1.74 6.87
N GLY A 196 11.27 -0.85 7.12
CA GLY A 196 11.48 0.58 7.35
C GLY A 196 12.10 0.91 8.72
N PRO A 197 12.25 2.20 9.06
CA PRO A 197 12.91 2.64 10.29
C PRO A 197 12.17 2.21 11.56
N ASP A 198 10.85 2.02 11.49
CA ASP A 198 9.98 1.69 12.61
C ASP A 198 9.30 0.31 12.44
N GLY A 199 9.87 -0.54 11.57
CA GLY A 199 9.39 -1.91 11.35
C GLY A 199 8.28 -2.03 10.30
N GLU A 200 8.04 -0.97 9.51
CA GLU A 200 7.11 -1.00 8.39
C GLU A 200 7.55 -2.06 7.38
N TYR A 201 6.60 -2.84 6.86
CA TYR A 201 6.88 -3.79 5.80
C TYR A 201 6.75 -3.08 4.45
N LEU A 202 7.88 -2.87 3.78
CA LEU A 202 7.98 -2.08 2.56
C LEU A 202 8.44 -2.96 1.40
N GLU A 203 8.09 -2.58 0.19
CA GLU A 203 8.44 -3.30 -1.03
C GLU A 203 9.04 -2.35 -2.07
N LEU A 204 10.14 -2.76 -2.71
CA LEU A 204 10.53 -2.18 -4.00
C LEU A 204 10.12 -3.15 -5.08
N THR A 205 9.36 -2.66 -6.06
CA THR A 205 8.79 -3.48 -7.13
C THR A 205 9.11 -2.89 -8.50
N SER A 206 9.24 -3.75 -9.50
CA SER A 206 9.38 -3.37 -10.90
C SER A 206 8.38 -4.15 -11.73
N GLN A 207 7.36 -3.45 -12.20
CA GLN A 207 6.31 -4.03 -13.02
C GLN A 207 6.83 -4.32 -14.44
N THR A 208 6.41 -5.45 -15.00
CA THR A 208 6.67 -5.75 -16.40
C THR A 208 5.81 -4.88 -17.32
N SER A 209 6.09 -4.89 -18.63
CA SER A 209 5.27 -4.19 -19.62
C SER A 209 3.97 -4.91 -19.96
N ARG A 210 3.69 -6.09 -19.38
CA ARG A 210 2.42 -6.79 -19.57
C ARG A 210 1.31 -5.97 -18.89
N PRO A 211 0.26 -5.56 -19.61
CA PRO A 211 -0.89 -4.92 -19.00
C PRO A 211 -1.70 -5.95 -18.20
N PHE A 212 -2.37 -5.48 -17.15
CA PHE A 212 -3.42 -6.27 -16.53
C PHE A 212 -4.70 -6.20 -17.36
N THR A 213 -5.33 -7.34 -17.63
CA THR A 213 -6.63 -7.43 -18.32
C THR A 213 -7.62 -8.26 -17.51
N PRO A 214 -8.94 -7.96 -17.60
CA PRO A 214 -9.96 -8.75 -16.91
C PRO A 214 -9.89 -10.24 -17.24
N GLU A 215 -9.62 -10.60 -18.49
CA GLU A 215 -9.61 -11.97 -18.99
C GLU A 215 -8.47 -12.79 -18.41
N GLN A 216 -7.32 -12.16 -18.16
CA GLN A 216 -6.12 -12.82 -17.63
C GLN A 216 -6.04 -12.74 -16.11
N ASP A 217 -6.42 -11.61 -15.50
CA ASP A 217 -6.03 -11.32 -14.11
C ASP A 217 -7.21 -11.28 -13.13
N ILE A 218 -8.47 -11.34 -13.61
CA ILE A 218 -9.65 -11.59 -12.76
C ILE A 218 -10.01 -13.08 -12.87
N GLN A 219 -9.44 -13.89 -11.98
CA GLN A 219 -9.62 -15.37 -11.97
C GLN A 219 -10.31 -15.93 -10.73
N HIS A 220 -10.45 -15.13 -9.66
CA HIS A 220 -10.91 -15.61 -8.36
C HIS A 220 -12.14 -14.84 -7.87
N LYS A 221 -13.01 -15.54 -7.16
CA LYS A 221 -14.14 -14.94 -6.46
C LYS A 221 -13.69 -14.31 -5.14
N PRO A 222 -14.30 -13.20 -4.69
CA PRO A 222 -14.02 -12.66 -3.37
C PRO A 222 -14.46 -13.64 -2.27
N ALA A 223 -13.65 -13.76 -1.22
CA ALA A 223 -14.01 -14.50 -0.01
C ALA A 223 -14.90 -13.65 0.91
N ILE A 224 -15.64 -14.30 1.83
CA ILE A 224 -16.40 -13.62 2.89
C ILE A 224 -15.72 -13.78 4.23
N LYS A 225 -16.18 -12.96 5.19
CA LYS A 225 -15.90 -13.18 6.61
C LYS A 225 -16.23 -14.64 6.93
N ALA A 226 -15.27 -15.37 7.47
CA ALA A 226 -15.53 -16.70 8.02
C ALA A 226 -16.68 -16.59 9.04
N SER A 227 -17.62 -17.52 9.00
CA SER A 227 -18.63 -17.66 10.04
C SER A 227 -17.90 -17.95 11.36
N ASP A 228 -18.25 -17.18 12.40
CA ASP A 228 -17.72 -17.35 13.76
C ASP A 228 -18.05 -18.75 14.32
#